data_AF-A0A1C3VEP7-F1
#
_entry.id   AF-A0A1C3VEP7-F1
#
_cell.length_a   1.000
_cell.length_b   1.000
_cell.length_c   1.000
_cell.angle_alpha   90.00
_cell.angle_beta   90.00
_cell.angle_gamma   90.00
#
_symmetry.space_group_name_H-M   'P 1'
#
loop_
_entity.id
_entity.type
_entity.pdbx_description
1 polymer ?
#
loop_
_entity_poly.entity_id
_entity_poly.type
_entity_poly.pdbx_seq_one_letter_code
_entity_poly.pdbx_strand_id
1 'polypeptide(L)'
;MTGSAEYSPPKIWTWNKANGGQFANINRPIAGPTHDKELPVGRHPLQLYSLGTPNGVKVTIMLEELLALGLGGAEYDAWLIKIGEGDQFGSGFVDVNPNSKIPALLDRSGPKPVRVFESASILMYLAEKFGAFLPTEQPARAECISWLFWQMGSAPYLGGGFGHFYAYAPTKIEYAIDRFAMEVKRQLDVLDRRLAESEYIAGSDYTIADIAIWPWYGGLAKGWQYGAAEFLQVQDYKNVQRWAEQVYSRPAVKRGRMVNRMSGDPSEQLRERHDASDFDTKTQDKLEAAG
;
A
#
# COMPACT_ATOMS: atom_id res chain seq x y z
N MET A 1 6.22 -14.98 42.47
CA MET A 1 5.96 -15.66 41.19
C MET A 1 4.46 -15.69 40.95
N THR A 2 3.91 -14.69 40.27
CA THR A 2 2.49 -14.64 39.91
C THR A 2 2.35 -15.28 38.53
N GLY A 3 2.21 -16.61 38.49
CA GLY A 3 1.98 -17.32 37.25
C GLY A 3 0.65 -16.90 36.66
N SER A 4 0.66 -16.16 35.54
CA SER A 4 -0.55 -16.01 34.75
C SER A 4 -0.94 -17.39 34.25
N ALA A 5 -2.16 -17.84 34.53
CA ALA A 5 -2.66 -19.09 34.00
C ALA A 5 -2.48 -19.12 32.47
N GLU A 6 -1.96 -20.24 31.94
CA GLU A 6 -1.80 -20.45 30.51
C GLU A 6 -3.16 -20.33 29.80
N TYR A 7 -3.21 -19.59 28.70
CA TYR A 7 -4.45 -19.39 27.95
C TYR A 7 -4.86 -20.67 27.23
N SER A 8 -6.10 -21.12 27.44
CA SER A 8 -6.71 -22.20 26.68
C SER A 8 -7.78 -21.62 25.74
N PRO A 9 -7.64 -21.76 24.41
CA PRO A 9 -8.67 -21.35 23.46
C PRO A 9 -10.01 -22.04 23.73
N PRO A 10 -11.16 -21.32 23.66
CA PRO A 10 -12.45 -21.96 23.78
C PRO A 10 -12.75 -22.86 22.58
N LYS A 11 -13.64 -23.86 22.76
CA LYS A 11 -14.10 -24.73 21.66
C LYS A 11 -14.70 -23.94 20.49
N ILE A 12 -15.38 -22.84 20.79
CA ILE A 12 -15.96 -21.92 19.81
C ILE A 12 -15.46 -20.52 20.16
N TRP A 13 -14.82 -19.86 19.20
CA TRP A 13 -14.39 -18.48 19.35
C TRP A 13 -15.58 -17.54 19.45
N THR A 14 -15.51 -16.55 20.33
CA THR A 14 -16.51 -15.50 20.48
C THR A 14 -15.84 -14.13 20.48
N TRP A 15 -16.50 -13.13 19.89
CA TRP A 15 -16.02 -11.75 19.91
C TRP A 15 -16.37 -11.08 21.25
N ASN A 16 -15.61 -11.42 22.29
CA ASN A 16 -15.87 -10.98 23.67
C ASN A 16 -14.93 -9.85 24.14
N LYS A 17 -13.93 -9.48 23.33
CA LYS A 17 -12.95 -8.43 23.61
C LYS A 17 -12.62 -7.68 22.34
N ALA A 18 -12.37 -6.38 22.47
CA ALA A 18 -11.80 -5.57 21.40
C ALA A 18 -10.39 -6.08 21.06
N ASN A 19 -10.01 -6.02 19.78
CA ASN A 19 -8.70 -6.48 19.30
C ASN A 19 -8.21 -5.59 18.14
N GLY A 20 -6.92 -5.27 18.12
CA GLY A 20 -6.33 -4.43 17.07
C GLY A 20 -5.53 -3.23 17.58
N GLY A 21 -5.49 -2.98 18.89
CA GLY A 21 -4.83 -1.80 19.45
C GLY A 21 -5.46 -0.52 18.89
N GLN A 22 -4.66 0.26 18.15
CA GLN A 22 -5.12 1.44 17.42
C GLN A 22 -6.32 1.17 16.48
N PHE A 23 -6.49 -0.06 15.99
CA PHE A 23 -7.55 -0.43 15.03
C PHE A 23 -8.76 -1.12 15.68
N ALA A 24 -8.83 -1.13 17.02
CA ALA A 24 -9.89 -1.84 17.74
C ALA A 24 -11.31 -1.31 17.47
N ASN A 25 -11.45 -0.04 17.08
CA ASN A 25 -12.73 0.57 16.74
C ASN A 25 -13.28 0.13 15.37
N ILE A 26 -12.43 -0.41 14.48
CA ILE A 26 -12.80 -0.80 13.11
C ILE A 26 -12.72 -2.31 12.84
N ASN A 27 -11.90 -3.05 13.60
CA ASN A 27 -11.74 -4.49 13.43
C ASN A 27 -12.99 -5.25 13.90
N ARG A 28 -13.57 -6.08 13.02
CA ARG A 28 -14.80 -6.83 13.28
C ARG A 28 -14.73 -8.24 12.68
N PRO A 29 -15.45 -9.22 13.24
CA PRO A 29 -15.55 -10.57 12.68
C PRO A 29 -16.58 -10.70 11.54
N ILE A 30 -17.24 -9.60 11.17
CA ILE A 30 -18.27 -9.55 10.13
C ILE A 30 -17.90 -8.47 9.10
N ALA A 31 -18.29 -8.72 7.85
CA ALA A 31 -18.12 -7.79 6.73
C ALA A 31 -19.41 -7.00 6.47
N GLY A 32 -19.40 -6.17 5.42
CA GLY A 32 -20.56 -5.42 4.96
C GLY A 32 -20.60 -3.98 5.46
N PRO A 33 -21.52 -3.18 4.90
CA PRO A 33 -21.60 -1.76 5.19
C PRO A 33 -22.12 -1.49 6.61
N THR A 34 -21.69 -0.37 7.19
CA THR A 34 -22.18 0.11 8.51
C THR A 34 -23.03 1.36 8.41
N HIS A 35 -22.97 2.07 7.29
CA HIS A 35 -23.69 3.29 7.06
C HIS A 35 -23.87 3.52 5.55
N ASP A 36 -24.96 4.19 5.18
CA ASP A 36 -25.20 4.60 3.80
C ASP A 36 -24.36 5.83 3.48
N LYS A 37 -23.49 5.71 2.49
CA LYS A 37 -22.62 6.80 2.03
C LYS A 37 -22.21 6.54 0.58
N GLU A 38 -22.73 7.37 -0.31
CA GLU A 38 -22.29 7.41 -1.71
C GLU A 38 -20.85 7.89 -1.81
N LEU A 39 -20.10 7.33 -2.76
CA LEU A 39 -18.75 7.78 -3.04
C LEU A 39 -18.76 9.03 -3.93
N PRO A 40 -17.86 10.00 -3.67
CA PRO A 40 -17.68 11.13 -4.58
C PRO A 40 -17.13 10.65 -5.93
N VAL A 41 -17.45 11.38 -6.99
CA VAL A 41 -16.96 11.12 -8.34
C VAL A 41 -16.55 12.43 -8.97
N GLY A 42 -15.29 12.50 -9.41
CA GLY A 42 -14.74 13.65 -10.11
C GLY A 42 -14.86 13.52 -11.63
N ARG A 43 -14.09 14.36 -12.34
CA ARG A 43 -14.16 14.49 -13.79
C ARG A 43 -13.32 13.45 -14.55
N HIS A 44 -12.36 12.83 -13.88
CA HIS A 44 -11.37 11.99 -14.52
C HIS A 44 -11.88 10.56 -14.75
N PRO A 45 -11.33 9.84 -15.75
CA PRO A 45 -11.78 8.48 -16.06
C PRO A 45 -11.54 7.49 -14.92
N LEU A 46 -10.47 7.65 -14.14
CA LEU A 46 -10.12 6.72 -13.07
C LEU A 46 -10.47 7.33 -11.71
N GLN A 47 -11.39 6.71 -10.98
CA GLN A 47 -11.76 7.13 -9.62
C GLN A 47 -11.09 6.20 -8.61
N LEU A 48 -10.10 6.71 -7.88
CA LEU A 48 -9.38 5.99 -6.85
C LEU A 48 -9.91 6.39 -5.47
N TYR A 49 -10.25 5.39 -4.65
CA TYR A 49 -10.65 5.56 -3.26
C TYR A 49 -9.59 4.91 -2.38
N SER A 50 -8.78 5.73 -1.70
CA SER A 50 -7.52 5.26 -1.13
C SER A 50 -7.05 6.05 0.09
N LEU A 51 -5.93 5.60 0.64
CA LEU A 51 -5.15 6.26 1.68
C LEU A 51 -3.68 6.03 1.40
N GLY A 52 -2.83 7.01 1.68
CA GLY A 52 -1.36 7.01 1.46
C GLY A 52 -0.56 6.02 2.33
N THR A 53 -1.13 4.84 2.60
CA THR A 53 -0.43 3.66 3.12
C THR A 53 0.42 3.01 2.02
N PRO A 54 1.34 2.09 2.34
CA PRO A 54 2.09 1.36 1.32
C PRO A 54 1.23 0.76 0.21
N ASN A 55 0.04 0.22 0.51
CA ASN A 55 -0.84 -0.36 -0.51
C ASN A 55 -1.49 0.69 -1.42
N GLY A 56 -1.89 1.85 -0.88
CA GLY A 56 -2.43 2.95 -1.68
C GLY A 56 -1.36 3.58 -2.56
N VAL A 57 -0.15 3.77 -2.01
CA VAL A 57 1.00 4.34 -2.71
C VAL A 57 1.39 3.52 -3.94
N LYS A 58 1.23 2.19 -3.95
CA LYS A 58 1.45 1.37 -5.17
C LYS A 58 0.66 1.92 -6.36
N VAL A 59 -0.62 2.21 -6.13
CA VAL A 59 -1.55 2.60 -7.20
C VAL A 59 -1.31 4.03 -7.64
N THR A 60 -1.06 4.95 -6.70
CA THR A 60 -0.77 6.35 -7.05
C THR A 60 0.58 6.49 -7.74
N ILE A 61 1.59 5.69 -7.38
CA ILE A 61 2.84 5.58 -8.15
C ILE A 61 2.54 5.10 -9.57
N MET A 62 1.79 4.01 -9.73
CA MET A 62 1.46 3.49 -11.07
C MET A 62 0.76 4.53 -11.94
N LEU A 63 -0.22 5.25 -11.40
CA LEU A 63 -0.93 6.31 -12.12
C LEU A 63 0.01 7.46 -12.51
N GLU A 64 0.86 7.91 -11.59
CA GLU A 64 1.85 8.96 -11.88
C GLU A 64 2.93 8.53 -12.89
N GLU A 65 3.31 7.25 -12.88
CA GLU A 65 4.22 6.65 -13.87
C GLU A 65 3.59 6.62 -15.26
N LEU A 66 2.32 6.22 -15.36
CA LEU A 66 1.57 6.26 -16.62
C LEU A 66 1.40 7.69 -17.15
N LEU A 67 1.10 8.65 -16.28
CA LEU A 67 1.04 10.07 -16.65
C LEU A 67 2.41 10.59 -17.11
N ALA A 68 3.51 10.16 -16.47
CA ALA A 68 4.86 10.52 -16.88
C ALA A 68 5.24 9.97 -18.28
N LEU A 69 4.64 8.84 -18.69
CA LEU A 69 4.74 8.30 -20.06
C LEU A 69 3.84 9.04 -21.06
N GLY A 70 3.05 10.03 -20.64
CA GLY A 70 2.12 10.77 -21.50
C GLY A 70 0.90 9.94 -21.93
N LEU A 71 0.57 8.87 -21.21
CA LEU A 71 -0.52 7.97 -21.56
C LEU A 71 -1.87 8.61 -21.21
N GLY A 72 -2.51 9.18 -22.23
CA GLY A 72 -3.86 9.72 -22.13
C GLY A 72 -4.85 8.70 -21.57
N GLY A 73 -5.74 9.16 -20.67
CA GLY A 73 -6.71 8.30 -19.99
C GLY A 73 -6.24 7.74 -18.64
N ALA A 74 -4.98 7.94 -18.25
CA ALA A 74 -4.48 7.62 -16.90
C ALA A 74 -4.78 8.70 -15.85
N GLU A 75 -5.39 9.82 -16.27
CA GLU A 75 -5.86 10.88 -15.37
C GLU A 75 -6.85 10.31 -14.34
N TYR A 76 -6.73 10.78 -13.10
CA TYR A 76 -7.45 10.18 -11.98
C TYR A 76 -7.87 11.19 -10.90
N ASP A 77 -8.98 10.89 -10.24
CA ASP A 77 -9.36 11.52 -8.98
C ASP A 77 -9.01 10.55 -7.85
N ALA A 78 -8.17 10.96 -6.90
CA ALA A 78 -7.81 10.17 -5.72
C ALA A 78 -8.47 10.72 -4.47
N TRP A 79 -9.60 10.12 -4.11
CA TRP A 79 -10.43 10.45 -2.95
C TRP A 79 -9.88 9.80 -1.68
N LEU A 80 -9.84 10.59 -0.60
CA LEU A 80 -9.33 10.15 0.69
C LEU A 80 -10.35 9.27 1.42
N ILE A 81 -9.93 8.07 1.81
CA ILE A 81 -10.69 7.13 2.64
C ILE A 81 -9.97 6.98 3.98
N LYS A 82 -10.52 7.57 5.02
CA LYS A 82 -9.91 7.56 6.35
C LYS A 82 -10.23 6.25 7.06
N ILE A 83 -9.35 5.27 6.89
CA ILE A 83 -9.59 3.91 7.41
C ILE A 83 -9.80 3.85 8.93
N GLY A 84 -9.22 4.79 9.69
CA GLY A 84 -9.39 4.89 11.14
C GLY A 84 -10.76 5.43 11.59
N GLU A 85 -11.47 6.12 10.70
CA GLU A 85 -12.82 6.66 10.91
C GLU A 85 -13.91 5.71 10.38
N GLY A 86 -13.53 4.64 9.67
CA GLY A 86 -14.46 3.63 9.16
C GLY A 86 -15.07 3.92 7.79
N ASP A 87 -14.53 4.88 7.03
CA ASP A 87 -15.00 5.23 5.68
C ASP A 87 -15.08 4.03 4.72
N GLN A 88 -14.20 3.05 4.90
CA GLN A 88 -14.17 1.81 4.12
C GLN A 88 -15.38 0.89 4.33
N PHE A 89 -16.25 1.21 5.28
CA PHE A 89 -17.51 0.49 5.55
C PHE A 89 -18.75 1.26 5.08
N GLY A 90 -18.60 2.38 4.38
CA GLY A 90 -19.73 3.04 3.72
C GLY A 90 -20.29 2.20 2.57
N SER A 91 -21.60 2.23 2.33
CA SER A 91 -22.27 1.47 1.27
C SER A 91 -21.57 1.58 -0.08
N GLY A 92 -21.26 2.81 -0.54
CA GLY A 92 -20.58 3.03 -1.81
C GLY A 92 -19.15 2.45 -1.86
N PHE A 93 -18.40 2.48 -0.75
CA PHE A 93 -17.08 1.84 -0.71
C PHE A 93 -17.18 0.32 -0.79
N VAL A 94 -18.14 -0.28 -0.09
CA VAL A 94 -18.39 -1.73 -0.12
C VAL A 94 -18.84 -2.19 -1.51
N ASP A 95 -19.59 -1.37 -2.24
CA ASP A 95 -19.98 -1.64 -3.63
C ASP A 95 -18.79 -1.68 -4.59
N VAL A 96 -17.73 -0.91 -4.34
CA VAL A 96 -16.47 -0.99 -5.11
C VAL A 96 -15.58 -2.13 -4.60
N ASN A 97 -15.46 -2.29 -3.28
CA ASN A 97 -14.68 -3.36 -2.66
C ASN A 97 -15.43 -4.02 -1.48
N PRO A 98 -16.00 -5.22 -1.67
CA PRO A 98 -16.69 -5.93 -0.58
C PRO A 98 -15.78 -6.35 0.57
N ASN A 99 -14.45 -6.35 0.37
CA ASN A 99 -13.45 -6.62 1.41
C ASN A 99 -13.21 -5.40 2.34
N SER A 100 -13.78 -4.23 2.03
CA SER A 100 -13.64 -3.01 2.84
C SER A 100 -12.16 -2.64 3.11
N LYS A 101 -11.29 -2.73 2.09
CA LYS A 101 -9.89 -2.30 2.16
C LYS A 101 -9.52 -1.38 1.01
N ILE A 102 -8.70 -0.37 1.32
CA ILE A 102 -8.02 0.44 0.31
C ILE A 102 -6.80 -0.31 -0.26
N PRO A 103 -6.32 0.06 -1.46
CA PRO A 103 -7.00 0.90 -2.46
C PRO A 103 -8.14 0.15 -3.17
N ALA A 104 -9.12 0.92 -3.64
CA ALA A 104 -10.17 0.47 -4.56
C ALA A 104 -10.32 1.48 -5.71
N LEU A 105 -10.45 0.99 -6.94
CA LEU A 105 -10.53 1.82 -8.14
C LEU A 105 -11.82 1.53 -8.90
N LEU A 106 -12.45 2.57 -9.42
CA LEU A 106 -13.58 2.50 -10.33
C LEU A 106 -13.19 3.16 -11.65
N ASP A 107 -12.94 2.35 -12.68
CA ASP A 107 -12.66 2.83 -14.04
C ASP A 107 -13.98 3.22 -14.72
N ARG A 108 -14.12 4.49 -15.05
CA ARG A 108 -15.27 5.11 -15.71
C ARG A 108 -14.98 5.57 -17.14
N SER A 109 -13.87 5.13 -17.74
CA SER A 109 -13.50 5.47 -19.12
C SER A 109 -14.39 4.81 -20.18
N GLY A 110 -15.05 3.69 -19.84
CA GLY A 110 -15.95 2.95 -20.72
C GLY A 110 -17.43 3.28 -20.50
N PRO A 111 -18.34 2.73 -21.35
CA PRO A 111 -19.78 2.94 -21.23
C PRO A 111 -20.38 2.36 -19.94
N LYS A 112 -19.70 1.40 -19.31
CA LYS A 112 -20.05 0.81 -18.02
C LYS A 112 -18.82 0.89 -17.10
N PRO A 113 -18.98 1.40 -15.86
CA PRO A 113 -17.89 1.42 -14.91
C PRO A 113 -17.38 0.01 -14.56
N VAL A 114 -16.08 -0.13 -14.36
CA VAL A 114 -15.42 -1.37 -13.92
C VAL A 114 -14.78 -1.15 -12.56
N ARG A 115 -15.25 -1.88 -11.54
CA ARG A 115 -14.60 -1.87 -10.22
C ARG A 115 -13.40 -2.81 -10.22
N VAL A 116 -12.30 -2.37 -9.63
CA VAL A 116 -11.06 -3.13 -9.46
C VAL A 116 -10.56 -2.87 -8.04
N PHE A 117 -10.40 -3.94 -7.25
CA PHE A 117 -9.92 -3.86 -5.87
C PHE A 117 -8.80 -4.89 -5.65
N GLU A 118 -8.06 -4.74 -4.56
CA GLU A 118 -6.71 -5.31 -4.35
C GLU A 118 -5.61 -4.61 -5.15
N SER A 119 -4.59 -4.11 -4.45
CA SER A 119 -3.56 -3.25 -5.05
C SER A 119 -2.84 -3.90 -6.25
N ALA A 120 -2.47 -5.18 -6.18
CA ALA A 120 -1.84 -5.86 -7.32
C ALA A 120 -2.79 -6.10 -8.49
N SER A 121 -4.09 -6.32 -8.23
CA SER A 121 -5.10 -6.42 -9.30
C SER A 121 -5.25 -5.08 -10.02
N ILE A 122 -5.25 -3.97 -9.28
CA ILE A 122 -5.25 -2.62 -9.86
C ILE A 122 -3.98 -2.38 -10.68
N LEU A 123 -2.80 -2.75 -10.18
CA LEU A 123 -1.54 -2.63 -10.94
C LEU A 123 -1.58 -3.42 -12.25
N MET A 124 -2.02 -4.69 -12.21
CA MET A 124 -2.16 -5.50 -13.42
C MET A 124 -3.18 -4.91 -14.39
N TYR A 125 -4.35 -4.48 -13.89
CA TYR A 125 -5.39 -3.87 -14.71
C TYR A 125 -4.88 -2.63 -15.46
N LEU A 126 -4.19 -1.73 -14.75
CA LEU A 126 -3.61 -0.53 -15.34
C LEU A 126 -2.48 -0.88 -16.32
N ALA A 127 -1.60 -1.82 -15.97
CA ALA A 127 -0.52 -2.25 -16.85
C ALA A 127 -1.03 -2.84 -18.16
N GLU A 128 -2.10 -3.65 -18.12
CA GLU A 128 -2.74 -4.23 -19.30
C GLU A 128 -3.52 -3.20 -20.10
N LYS A 129 -4.29 -2.32 -19.43
CA LYS A 129 -5.07 -1.26 -20.06
C LYS A 129 -4.19 -0.32 -20.90
N PHE A 130 -2.99 -0.01 -20.41
CA PHE A 130 -2.10 0.95 -21.03
C PHE A 130 -0.87 0.34 -21.72
N GLY A 131 -0.65 -0.98 -21.61
CA GLY A 131 0.49 -1.66 -22.22
C GLY A 131 1.85 -1.23 -21.65
N ALA A 132 1.93 -0.96 -20.35
CA ALA A 132 3.13 -0.42 -19.69
C ALA A 132 3.46 -1.15 -18.39
N PHE A 133 4.75 -1.20 -18.04
CA PHE A 133 5.29 -1.76 -16.78
C PHE A 133 5.03 -3.26 -16.53
N LEU A 134 4.56 -4.00 -17.53
CA LEU A 134 4.37 -5.45 -17.47
C LEU A 134 4.84 -6.06 -18.79
N PRO A 135 5.89 -6.92 -18.78
CA PRO A 135 6.35 -7.56 -20.00
C PRO A 135 5.25 -8.37 -20.70
N THR A 136 5.31 -8.41 -22.04
CA THR A 136 4.41 -9.21 -22.88
C THR A 136 4.99 -10.58 -23.21
N GLU A 137 6.32 -10.70 -23.30
CA GLU A 137 7.01 -11.96 -23.54
C GLU A 137 6.82 -12.94 -22.38
N GLN A 138 6.41 -14.17 -22.70
CA GLN A 138 5.92 -15.12 -21.71
C GLN A 138 6.90 -15.36 -20.54
N PRO A 139 8.22 -15.55 -20.75
CA PRO A 139 9.13 -15.81 -19.64
C PRO A 139 9.30 -14.60 -18.69
N ALA A 140 9.50 -13.41 -19.25
CA ALA A 140 9.67 -12.18 -18.47
C ALA A 140 8.36 -11.80 -17.76
N ARG A 141 7.21 -12.03 -18.40
CA ARG A 141 5.90 -11.82 -17.81
C ARG A 141 5.69 -12.76 -16.61
N ALA A 142 6.06 -14.03 -16.74
CA ALA A 142 5.95 -15.00 -15.65
C ALA A 142 6.82 -14.61 -14.44
N GLU A 143 8.04 -14.13 -14.67
CA GLU A 143 8.93 -13.64 -13.61
C GLU A 143 8.33 -12.41 -12.90
N CYS A 144 7.86 -11.42 -13.66
CA CYS A 144 7.21 -10.23 -13.10
C CYS A 144 5.99 -10.58 -12.24
N ILE A 145 5.11 -11.46 -12.75
CA ILE A 145 3.93 -11.92 -12.02
C ILE A 145 4.35 -12.70 -10.76
N SER A 146 5.40 -13.53 -10.83
CA SER A 146 5.89 -14.28 -9.66
C SER A 146 6.28 -13.34 -8.52
N TRP A 147 7.02 -12.27 -8.81
CA TRP A 147 7.40 -11.26 -7.80
C TRP A 147 6.23 -10.41 -7.32
N LEU A 148 5.28 -10.08 -8.19
CA LEU A 148 4.06 -9.38 -7.81
C LEU A 148 3.23 -10.20 -6.81
N PHE A 149 3.04 -11.49 -7.07
CA PHE A 149 2.32 -12.38 -6.16
C PHE A 149 3.12 -12.69 -4.89
N TRP A 150 4.45 -12.82 -4.99
CA TRP A 150 5.32 -12.90 -3.81
C TRP A 150 5.09 -11.69 -2.90
N GLN A 151 5.01 -10.47 -3.45
CA GLN A 151 4.77 -9.26 -2.68
C GLN A 151 3.43 -9.31 -1.95
N MET A 152 2.37 -9.71 -2.64
CA MET A 152 1.03 -9.82 -2.05
C MET A 152 0.93 -10.90 -0.97
N GLY A 153 1.69 -12.00 -1.12
CA GLY A 153 1.80 -13.04 -0.09
C GLY A 153 2.70 -12.68 1.09
N SER A 154 3.67 -11.78 0.88
CA SER A 154 4.69 -11.44 1.88
C SER A 154 4.31 -10.24 2.75
N ALA A 155 3.69 -9.21 2.17
CA ALA A 155 3.29 -8.00 2.89
C ALA A 155 2.37 -8.22 4.11
N PRO A 156 1.47 -9.22 4.15
CA PRO A 156 0.71 -9.54 5.36
C PRO A 156 1.60 -9.90 6.56
N TYR A 157 2.75 -10.56 6.35
CA TYR A 157 3.70 -10.84 7.42
C TYR A 157 4.41 -9.57 7.90
N LEU A 158 4.75 -8.67 6.99
CA LEU A 158 5.39 -7.40 7.33
C LEU A 158 4.43 -6.42 8.03
N GLY A 159 3.24 -6.19 7.50
CA GLY A 159 2.27 -5.27 8.08
C GLY A 159 1.43 -5.89 9.19
N GLY A 160 0.67 -6.93 8.85
CA GLY A 160 -0.29 -7.57 9.76
C GLY A 160 0.35 -8.46 10.84
N GLY A 161 1.57 -8.93 10.60
CA GLY A 161 2.41 -9.58 11.58
C GLY A 161 3.32 -8.58 12.28
N PHE A 162 4.50 -8.34 11.71
CA PHE A 162 5.57 -7.56 12.33
C PHE A 162 5.11 -6.16 12.74
N GLY A 163 4.58 -5.36 11.81
CA GLY A 163 4.12 -4.00 12.09
C GLY A 163 3.04 -3.97 13.18
N HIS A 164 2.10 -4.91 13.17
CA HIS A 164 1.09 -5.02 14.23
C HIS A 164 1.73 -5.29 15.60
N PHE A 165 2.48 -6.38 15.76
CA PHE A 165 3.03 -6.78 17.06
C PHE A 165 4.15 -5.85 17.55
N TYR A 166 4.91 -5.25 16.62
CA TYR A 166 6.00 -4.34 16.95
C TYR A 166 5.52 -2.91 17.23
N ALA A 167 4.59 -2.35 16.45
CA ALA A 167 4.21 -0.94 16.56
C ALA A 167 2.84 -0.71 17.22
N TYR A 168 1.83 -1.51 16.93
CA TYR A 168 0.43 -1.18 17.25
C TYR A 168 -0.19 -1.98 18.40
N ALA A 169 0.29 -3.20 18.66
CA ALA A 169 -0.23 -4.04 19.72
C ALA A 169 -0.06 -3.34 21.09
N PRO A 170 -1.10 -3.34 21.95
CA PRO A 170 -1.04 -2.67 23.26
C PRO A 170 -0.11 -3.38 24.26
N THR A 171 0.39 -4.56 23.90
CA THR A 171 1.33 -5.34 24.71
C THR A 171 2.39 -5.94 23.78
N LYS A 172 3.66 -5.88 24.21
CA LYS A 172 4.77 -6.50 23.48
C LYS A 172 4.80 -7.98 23.79
N ILE A 173 4.55 -8.79 22.76
CA ILE A 173 4.53 -10.26 22.85
C ILE A 173 5.80 -10.76 22.17
N GLU A 174 6.83 -11.05 22.95
CA GLU A 174 8.17 -11.45 22.46
C GLU A 174 8.10 -12.54 21.39
N TYR A 175 7.40 -13.64 21.66
CA TYR A 175 7.19 -14.73 20.71
C TYR A 175 6.64 -14.26 19.35
N ALA A 176 5.67 -13.34 19.35
CA ALA A 176 5.06 -12.85 18.12
C ALA A 176 5.99 -11.87 17.39
N ILE A 177 6.64 -10.96 18.13
CA ILE A 177 7.61 -10.02 17.58
C ILE A 177 8.76 -10.79 16.92
N ASP A 178 9.35 -11.75 17.62
CA ASP A 178 10.47 -12.56 17.11
C ASP A 178 10.08 -13.35 15.87
N ARG A 179 8.91 -14.02 15.89
CA ARG A 179 8.41 -14.78 14.74
C ARG A 179 8.32 -13.91 13.49
N PHE A 180 7.72 -12.72 13.60
CA PHE A 180 7.50 -11.88 12.43
C PHE A 180 8.71 -11.02 12.07
N ALA A 181 9.56 -10.64 13.02
CA ALA A 181 10.85 -10.01 12.74
C ALA A 181 11.77 -10.95 11.97
N MET A 182 11.83 -12.22 12.37
CA MET A 182 12.58 -13.27 11.67
C MET A 182 12.09 -13.43 10.22
N GLU A 183 10.78 -13.51 10.01
CA GLU A 183 10.21 -13.63 8.66
C GLU A 183 10.45 -12.37 7.81
N VAL A 184 10.31 -11.17 8.38
CA VAL A 184 10.60 -9.92 7.65
C VAL A 184 12.08 -9.82 7.27
N LYS A 185 13.00 -10.20 8.16
CA LYS A 185 14.43 -10.27 7.84
C LYS A 185 14.72 -11.29 6.75
N ARG A 186 14.03 -12.43 6.74
CA ARG A 186 14.11 -13.43 5.65
C ARG A 186 13.60 -12.85 4.32
N GLN A 187 12.49 -12.12 4.33
CA GLN A 187 11.97 -11.46 3.12
C GLN A 187 12.94 -10.39 2.60
N LEU A 188 13.54 -9.59 3.48
CA LEU A 188 14.60 -8.65 3.13
C LEU A 188 15.82 -9.36 2.53
N ASP A 189 16.24 -10.51 3.09
CA ASP A 189 17.35 -11.31 2.53
C ASP A 189 17.03 -11.90 1.15
N VAL A 190 15.79 -12.35 0.92
CA VAL A 190 15.33 -12.80 -0.40
C VAL A 190 15.45 -11.67 -1.43
N LEU A 191 14.96 -10.48 -1.08
CA LEU A 191 15.06 -9.30 -1.94
C LEU A 191 16.52 -8.90 -2.18
N ASP A 192 17.34 -8.87 -1.13
CA ASP A 192 18.74 -8.45 -1.24
C ASP A 192 19.56 -9.36 -2.14
N ARG A 193 19.38 -10.68 -2.00
CA ARG A 193 20.01 -11.67 -2.87
C ARG A 193 19.56 -11.52 -4.31
N ARG A 194 18.26 -11.35 -4.55
CA ARG A 194 17.74 -11.13 -5.90
C ARG A 194 18.33 -9.87 -6.54
N LEU A 195 18.34 -8.78 -5.78
CA LEU A 195 18.85 -7.48 -6.23
C LEU A 195 20.38 -7.43 -6.28
N ALA A 196 21.10 -8.45 -5.81
CA ALA A 196 22.53 -8.59 -6.07
C ALA A 196 22.82 -9.04 -7.52
N GLU A 197 21.87 -9.76 -8.12
CA GLU A 197 22.01 -10.38 -9.45
C GLU A 197 21.24 -9.64 -10.54
N SER A 198 20.39 -8.68 -10.17
CA SER A 198 19.52 -7.97 -11.10
C SER A 198 19.41 -6.49 -10.73
N GLU A 199 19.02 -5.66 -11.71
CA GLU A 199 18.84 -4.22 -11.49
C GLU A 199 17.53 -3.94 -10.76
N TYR A 200 16.45 -4.58 -11.22
CA TYR A 200 15.11 -4.54 -10.64
C TYR A 200 14.68 -5.96 -10.27
N ILE A 201 13.55 -6.08 -9.57
CA ILE A 201 13.19 -7.36 -8.96
C ILE A 201 12.93 -8.46 -10.00
N ALA A 202 12.32 -8.10 -11.13
CA ALA A 202 11.92 -9.03 -12.17
C ALA A 202 12.92 -9.11 -13.34
N GLY A 203 14.04 -8.38 -13.30
CA GLY A 203 15.02 -8.33 -14.39
C GLY A 203 15.69 -6.97 -14.52
N SER A 204 16.07 -6.61 -15.75
CA SER A 204 16.71 -5.33 -16.07
C SER A 204 15.75 -4.15 -16.11
N ASP A 205 14.44 -4.40 -16.27
CA ASP A 205 13.45 -3.35 -16.47
C ASP A 205 12.60 -3.13 -15.21
N TYR A 206 12.21 -1.87 -14.98
CA TYR A 206 11.28 -1.49 -13.92
C TYR A 206 9.86 -1.96 -14.25
N THR A 207 9.22 -2.69 -13.33
CA THR A 207 7.88 -3.27 -13.56
C THR A 207 6.90 -2.99 -12.42
N ILE A 208 5.65 -3.41 -12.61
CA ILE A 208 4.64 -3.41 -11.55
C ILE A 208 5.05 -4.24 -10.31
N ALA A 209 5.99 -5.19 -10.44
CA ALA A 209 6.53 -5.90 -9.30
C ALA A 209 7.35 -4.97 -8.39
N ASP A 210 8.19 -4.12 -8.97
CA ASP A 210 8.94 -3.10 -8.22
C ASP A 210 8.00 -2.06 -7.61
N ILE A 211 7.00 -1.59 -8.38
CA ILE A 211 5.95 -0.68 -7.89
C ILE A 211 5.22 -1.28 -6.69
N ALA A 212 4.97 -2.59 -6.69
CA ALA A 212 4.30 -3.27 -5.59
C ALA A 212 5.18 -3.41 -4.34
N ILE A 213 6.45 -3.76 -4.51
CA ILE A 213 7.37 -4.08 -3.41
C ILE A 213 7.88 -2.81 -2.74
N TRP A 214 8.17 -1.77 -3.52
CA TRP A 214 8.90 -0.59 -3.04
C TRP A 214 8.20 0.17 -1.92
N PRO A 215 6.88 0.44 -1.95
CA PRO A 215 6.22 1.16 -0.86
C PRO A 215 6.32 0.46 0.51
N TRP A 216 6.53 -0.87 0.51
CA TRP A 216 6.72 -1.68 1.71
C TRP A 216 8.20 -1.78 2.11
N TYR A 217 9.03 -2.37 1.26
CA TYR A 217 10.42 -2.69 1.61
C TYR A 217 11.38 -1.53 1.34
N GLY A 218 11.15 -0.77 0.28
CA GLY A 218 11.81 0.52 0.07
C GLY A 218 11.43 1.51 1.17
N GLY A 219 10.16 1.54 1.58
CA GLY A 219 9.69 2.32 2.73
C GLY A 219 10.41 1.96 4.04
N LEU A 220 10.64 0.67 4.31
CA LEU A 220 11.48 0.22 5.44
C LEU A 220 12.92 0.69 5.31
N ALA A 221 13.54 0.52 4.12
CA ALA A 221 14.91 0.93 3.85
C ALA A 221 15.12 2.44 4.05
N LYS A 222 14.11 3.24 3.71
CA LYS A 222 14.08 4.70 3.92
C LYS A 222 13.68 5.11 5.34
N GLY A 223 13.40 4.17 6.25
CA GLY A 223 13.05 4.44 7.64
C GLY A 223 11.62 4.96 7.87
N TRP A 224 10.73 4.84 6.89
CA TRP A 224 9.37 5.41 6.95
C TRP A 224 8.32 4.48 7.55
N GLN A 225 8.68 3.22 7.81
CA GLN A 225 7.74 2.21 8.29
C GLN A 225 8.07 1.80 9.73
N TYR A 226 7.07 1.96 10.61
CA TYR A 226 7.03 1.41 11.98
C TYR A 226 8.18 1.81 12.93
N GLY A 227 9.04 2.76 12.56
CA GLY A 227 10.26 3.06 13.32
C GLY A 227 11.21 1.86 13.44
N ALA A 228 11.14 0.92 12.50
CA ALA A 228 11.71 -0.42 12.65
C ALA A 228 13.04 -0.65 11.92
N ALA A 229 13.55 0.35 11.19
CA ALA A 229 14.72 0.18 10.33
C ALA A 229 15.96 -0.28 11.13
N GLU A 230 16.22 0.33 12.27
CA GLU A 230 17.32 -0.07 13.16
C GLU A 230 17.09 -1.47 13.74
N PHE A 231 15.88 -1.74 14.26
CA PHE A 231 15.52 -3.04 14.87
C PHE A 231 15.70 -4.23 13.91
N LEU A 232 15.33 -4.05 12.64
CA LEU A 232 15.50 -5.07 11.60
C LEU A 232 16.87 -5.05 10.93
N GLN A 233 17.73 -4.08 11.29
CA GLN A 233 19.03 -3.81 10.66
C GLN A 233 18.92 -3.64 9.14
N VAL A 234 17.95 -2.83 8.69
CA VAL A 234 17.64 -2.71 7.25
C VAL A 234 18.81 -2.12 6.44
N GLN A 235 19.71 -1.37 7.09
CA GLN A 235 20.91 -0.80 6.49
C GLN A 235 21.92 -1.85 5.97
N ASP A 236 21.88 -3.08 6.49
CA ASP A 236 22.83 -4.13 6.10
C ASP A 236 22.47 -4.80 4.76
N TYR A 237 21.22 -4.66 4.30
CA TYR A 237 20.75 -5.15 3.01
C TYR A 237 21.11 -4.17 1.88
N LYS A 238 22.39 -4.17 1.50
CA LYS A 238 22.99 -3.17 0.60
C LYS A 238 22.32 -3.09 -0.77
N ASN A 239 21.86 -4.21 -1.31
CA ASN A 239 21.21 -4.26 -2.63
C ASN A 239 19.77 -3.73 -2.54
N VAL A 240 19.08 -4.02 -1.44
CA VAL A 240 17.78 -3.39 -1.14
C VAL A 240 17.93 -1.88 -0.98
N GLN A 241 18.96 -1.41 -0.26
CA GLN A 241 19.23 0.03 -0.10
C GLN A 241 19.48 0.71 -1.46
N ARG A 242 20.30 0.10 -2.32
CA ARG A 242 20.59 0.59 -3.68
C ARG A 242 19.31 0.70 -4.51
N TRP A 243 18.53 -0.37 -4.58
CA TRP A 243 17.29 -0.41 -5.33
C TRP A 243 16.23 0.55 -4.77
N ALA A 244 16.15 0.67 -3.44
CA ALA A 244 15.21 1.58 -2.80
C ALA A 244 15.50 3.04 -3.18
N GLU A 245 16.76 3.45 -3.20
CA GLU A 245 17.15 4.80 -3.62
C GLU A 245 16.95 5.00 -5.14
N GLN A 246 17.31 4.01 -5.94
CA GLN A 246 17.11 4.03 -7.39
C GLN A 246 15.63 4.25 -7.75
N VAL A 247 14.71 3.48 -7.17
CA VAL A 247 13.26 3.65 -7.39
C VAL A 247 12.77 4.98 -6.81
N TYR A 248 13.26 5.40 -5.63
CA TYR A 248 12.88 6.69 -5.04
C TYR A 248 13.23 7.90 -5.91
N SER A 249 14.33 7.81 -6.68
CA SER A 249 14.82 8.90 -7.51
C SER A 249 13.82 9.29 -8.63
N ARG A 250 12.91 8.38 -8.99
CA ARG A 250 11.91 8.58 -10.05
C ARG A 250 10.91 9.69 -9.67
N PRO A 251 10.68 10.69 -10.53
CA PRO A 251 9.74 11.78 -10.23
C PRO A 251 8.32 11.31 -9.93
N ALA A 252 7.82 10.31 -10.68
CA ALA A 252 6.50 9.73 -10.48
C ALA A 252 6.37 9.01 -9.12
N VAL A 253 7.43 8.35 -8.64
CA VAL A 253 7.47 7.74 -7.32
C VAL A 253 7.35 8.80 -6.21
N LYS A 254 8.08 9.92 -6.35
CA LYS A 254 8.00 11.04 -5.40
C LYS A 254 6.60 11.64 -5.35
N ARG A 255 5.97 11.91 -6.51
CA ARG A 255 4.60 12.44 -6.60
C ARG A 255 3.58 11.44 -6.05
N GLY A 256 3.60 10.19 -6.51
CA GLY A 256 2.64 9.17 -6.11
C GLY A 256 2.62 8.93 -4.60
N ARG A 257 3.79 8.99 -3.93
CA ARG A 257 3.90 8.86 -2.47
C ARG A 257 3.21 10.00 -1.69
N MET A 258 3.01 11.18 -2.30
CA MET A 258 2.36 12.31 -1.64
C MET A 258 0.83 12.17 -1.59
N VAL A 259 0.26 11.45 -2.57
CA VAL A 259 -1.19 11.35 -2.77
C VAL A 259 -1.86 10.55 -1.65
N ASN A 260 -2.98 11.07 -1.16
CA ASN A 260 -3.75 10.61 0.02
C ASN A 260 -2.92 10.46 1.30
N ARG A 261 -1.77 11.13 1.40
CA ARG A 261 -0.91 11.08 2.58
C ARG A 261 -1.40 12.08 3.63
N MET A 262 -1.50 11.61 4.87
CA MET A 262 -2.07 12.36 6.01
C MET A 262 -1.07 12.61 7.15
N SER A 263 0.19 12.19 6.98
CA SER A 263 1.23 12.31 8.00
C SER A 263 2.62 12.41 7.40
N GLY A 264 3.56 12.93 8.20
CA GLY A 264 4.92 13.26 7.77
C GLY A 264 5.08 14.76 7.52
N ASP A 265 6.05 15.13 6.70
CA ASP A 265 6.26 16.53 6.28
C ASP A 265 5.01 17.06 5.54
N PRO A 266 4.41 18.21 5.94
CA PRO A 266 3.26 18.80 5.25
C PRO A 266 3.49 19.05 3.76
N SER A 267 4.72 19.35 3.34
CA SER A 267 5.07 19.53 1.92
C SER A 267 5.00 18.23 1.11
N GLU A 268 5.01 17.08 1.78
CA GLU A 268 4.85 15.76 1.17
C GLU A 268 3.42 15.20 1.28
N GLN A 269 2.46 16.00 1.77
CA GLN A 269 1.07 15.57 1.97
C GLN A 269 0.15 16.22 0.95
N LEU A 270 -0.37 15.42 0.01
CA LEU A 270 -1.45 15.80 -0.88
C LEU A 270 -2.68 14.94 -0.54
N ARG A 271 -3.62 15.49 0.22
CA ARG A 271 -4.72 14.70 0.80
C ARG A 271 -5.67 14.11 -0.24
N GLU A 272 -5.91 14.83 -1.32
CA GLU A 272 -6.65 14.35 -2.50
C GLU A 272 -5.98 14.91 -3.76
N ARG A 273 -6.09 14.18 -4.87
CA ARG A 273 -5.58 14.61 -6.18
C ARG A 273 -6.73 14.63 -7.16
N HIS A 274 -6.97 15.79 -7.77
CA HIS A 274 -7.99 16.06 -8.79
C HIS A 274 -7.40 16.74 -10.03
N ASP A 275 -6.17 17.21 -9.97
CA ASP A 275 -5.40 17.72 -11.11
C ASP A 275 -3.90 17.59 -10.88
N ALA A 276 -3.11 17.64 -11.95
CA ALA A 276 -1.66 17.72 -11.85
C ALA A 276 -1.20 18.99 -11.11
N SER A 277 -1.92 20.12 -11.25
CA SER A 277 -1.58 21.37 -10.54
C SER A 277 -1.72 21.30 -9.02
N ASP A 278 -2.33 20.23 -8.48
CA ASP A 278 -2.55 20.09 -7.04
C ASP A 278 -1.25 19.91 -6.27
N PHE A 279 -0.20 19.32 -6.88
CA PHE A 279 1.13 19.25 -6.27
C PHE A 279 1.73 20.64 -6.02
N ASP A 280 1.41 21.60 -6.87
CA ASP A 280 1.91 22.98 -6.80
C ASP A 280 1.05 23.89 -5.94
N THR A 281 -0.19 23.51 -5.63
CA THR A 281 -1.18 24.43 -5.03
C THR A 281 -1.97 23.87 -3.85
N LYS A 282 -1.98 22.55 -3.64
CA LYS A 282 -2.86 21.85 -2.67
C LYS A 282 -2.13 20.91 -1.70
N THR A 283 -0.81 20.91 -1.68
CA THR A 283 -0.08 20.23 -0.60
C THR A 283 -0.37 20.91 0.74
N GLN A 284 -0.27 20.15 1.83
CA GLN A 284 -0.74 20.58 3.14
C GLN A 284 -0.02 21.84 3.65
N ASP A 285 1.29 21.98 3.39
CA ASP A 285 2.07 23.19 3.69
C ASP A 285 1.49 24.45 3.01
N LYS A 286 1.03 24.32 1.76
CA LYS A 286 0.46 25.43 0.98
C LYS A 286 -0.94 25.81 1.48
N LEU A 287 -1.73 24.82 1.88
CA LEU A 287 -3.05 25.05 2.47
C LEU A 287 -2.94 25.71 3.85
N GLU A 288 -1.97 25.29 4.66
CA GLU A 288 -1.71 25.87 5.98
C GLU A 288 -1.15 27.29 5.88
N ALA A 289 -0.31 27.59 4.88
CA ALA A 289 0.19 28.95 4.66
C ALA A 289 -0.89 29.93 4.15
N ALA A 290 -1.99 29.43 3.59
CA ALA A 290 -3.06 30.23 2.99
C ALA A 290 -4.25 30.49 3.96
N GLY A 291 -4.31 29.81 5.11
CA GLY A 291 -5.37 29.94 6.12
C GLY A 291 -4.93 30.77 7.32
#